data_AF-A0A524AYW1-F1
#
_entry.id   AF-A0A524AYW1-F1
#
_cell.length_a   1.000
_cell.length_b   1.000
_cell.length_c   1.000
_cell.angle_alpha   90.00
_cell.angle_beta   90.00
_cell.angle_gamma   90.00
#
_symmetry.space_group_name_H-M   'P 1'
#
loop_
_entity.id
_entity.type
_entity.pdbx_description
1 polymer ?
#
loop_
_entity_poly.entity_id
_entity_poly.type
_entity_poly.pdbx_seq_one_letter_code
_entity_poly.pdbx_strand_id
1 'polypeptide(L)'
;MAVVAGEADGVVGGDVLIVEDHAPLGCRPAATVDVAADAGQGATLVGGDGQGGQASGHAPTLGRGSDRQNGLVDTPEQVTPYERFGGHDFFAALVRDFYVGVAADPVLRPMYPEQDLGPAEERLRLFLEQYWGGPTTYSDERGHPRLRMRHAPYAIDYTAMQHWLDCMRSALDARQLPPEDDAEMWTYLSQAAFAMVNTGFE
;
A
#
# COMPACT_ATOMS: atom_id res chain seq x y z
N MET A 1 44.82 32.31 -43.48
CA MET A 1 46.26 32.20 -43.16
C MET A 1 46.39 31.43 -41.86
N ALA A 2 47.32 30.49 -41.83
CA ALA A 2 47.53 29.45 -40.82
C ALA A 2 48.20 29.95 -39.52
N VAL A 3 48.34 29.00 -38.58
CA VAL A 3 49.38 28.79 -37.52
C VAL A 3 48.65 28.54 -36.18
N VAL A 4 48.31 27.30 -35.79
CA VAL A 4 49.10 26.15 -35.25
C VAL A 4 49.98 26.44 -34.01
N ALA A 5 49.74 25.62 -32.98
CA ALA A 5 50.64 25.08 -31.94
C ALA A 5 50.89 25.87 -30.64
N GLY A 6 50.84 25.12 -29.53
CA GLY A 6 51.58 25.45 -28.31
C GLY A 6 51.04 24.80 -27.04
N GLU A 7 51.24 23.48 -26.88
CA GLU A 7 51.24 22.82 -25.56
C GLU A 7 52.34 23.40 -24.66
N ALA A 8 52.05 23.59 -23.37
CA ALA A 8 53.04 23.61 -22.32
C ALA A 8 52.40 23.12 -21.00
N ASP A 9 52.80 21.92 -20.63
CA ASP A 9 52.61 21.28 -19.34
C ASP A 9 53.30 22.08 -18.22
N GLY A 10 52.66 22.20 -17.07
CA GLY A 10 53.12 23.02 -15.96
C GLY A 10 52.39 22.71 -14.67
N VAL A 11 52.72 21.56 -14.07
CA VAL A 11 52.36 21.18 -12.70
C VAL A 11 53.08 22.08 -11.71
N VAL A 12 52.33 22.80 -10.87
CA VAL A 12 52.80 23.30 -9.57
C VAL A 12 51.68 23.09 -8.55
N GLY A 13 52.00 22.37 -7.48
CA GLY A 13 51.06 21.95 -6.44
C GLY A 13 50.55 23.08 -5.55
N GLY A 14 49.39 22.83 -4.94
CA GLY A 14 48.81 23.62 -3.87
C GLY A 14 47.57 22.92 -3.33
N ASP A 15 47.55 22.69 -2.02
CA ASP A 15 46.46 22.15 -1.21
C ASP A 15 45.05 22.49 -1.69
N VAL A 16 44.22 21.46 -1.90
CA VAL A 16 42.76 21.57 -1.94
C VAL A 16 42.15 20.40 -1.18
N LEU A 17 41.64 20.76 0.00
CA LEU A 17 40.34 20.39 0.58
C LEU A 17 39.77 19.00 0.24
N ILE A 18 39.49 18.27 1.32
CA ILE A 18 38.44 17.26 1.43
C ILE A 18 37.20 17.75 0.66
N VAL A 19 36.89 17.09 -0.46
CA VAL A 19 35.58 17.15 -1.10
C VAL A 19 35.02 15.74 -1.01
N GLU A 20 33.90 15.62 -0.31
CA GLU A 20 33.10 14.41 -0.26
C GLU A 20 32.68 14.01 -1.67
N ASP A 21 33.11 12.83 -2.11
CA ASP A 21 32.63 12.22 -3.33
C ASP A 21 31.21 11.70 -3.07
N HIS A 22 30.24 12.51 -3.48
CA HIS A 22 28.87 12.10 -3.71
C HIS A 22 28.85 11.06 -4.83
N ALA A 23 28.94 9.77 -4.45
CA ALA A 23 28.57 8.69 -5.35
C ALA A 23 27.07 8.81 -5.70
N PRO A 24 26.69 8.77 -6.98
CA PRO A 24 25.28 8.65 -7.35
C PRO A 24 24.76 7.31 -6.82
N LEU A 25 23.57 7.33 -6.22
CA LEU A 25 22.86 6.16 -5.72
C LEU A 25 22.61 5.18 -6.89
N GLY A 26 23.59 4.32 -7.12
CA GLY A 26 23.52 3.19 -8.02
C GLY A 26 22.54 2.18 -7.48
N CYS A 27 21.51 1.92 -8.29
CA CYS A 27 20.61 0.78 -8.20
C CYS A 27 21.39 -0.50 -7.82
N ARG A 28 21.08 -1.07 -6.65
CA ARG A 28 21.54 -2.40 -6.26
C ARG A 28 20.40 -3.40 -6.52
N PRO A 29 20.66 -4.55 -7.16
CA PRO A 29 19.61 -5.54 -7.39
C PRO A 29 19.25 -6.25 -6.08
N ALA A 30 17.96 -6.27 -5.74
CA ALA A 30 17.42 -7.11 -4.68
C ALA A 30 17.22 -8.54 -5.21
N ALA A 31 17.63 -9.51 -4.39
CA ALA A 31 17.54 -10.93 -4.68
C ALA A 31 16.08 -11.38 -4.86
N THR A 32 15.84 -12.19 -5.90
CA THR A 32 14.58 -12.86 -6.18
C THR A 32 14.20 -13.81 -5.04
N VAL A 33 13.00 -13.64 -4.50
CA VAL A 33 12.31 -14.64 -3.68
C VAL A 33 10.99 -14.97 -4.37
N ASP A 34 10.90 -16.16 -4.93
CA ASP A 34 9.66 -16.77 -5.41
C ASP A 34 8.74 -17.05 -4.22
N VAL A 35 7.56 -16.42 -4.17
CA VAL A 35 6.42 -16.90 -3.37
C VAL A 35 5.12 -16.68 -4.14
N ALA A 36 4.40 -17.79 -4.31
CA ALA A 36 3.11 -17.90 -4.96
C ALA A 36 2.03 -17.05 -4.29
N ALA A 37 1.28 -16.29 -5.10
CA ALA A 37 0.05 -15.62 -4.69
C ALA A 37 -1.11 -16.62 -4.70
N ASP A 38 -1.49 -17.11 -3.52
CA ASP A 38 -2.82 -17.69 -3.27
C ASP A 38 -3.57 -16.72 -2.34
N ALA A 39 -4.47 -15.94 -2.92
CA ALA A 39 -5.36 -15.05 -2.16
C ALA A 39 -6.50 -15.87 -1.55
N GLY A 40 -6.22 -16.56 -0.44
CA GLY A 40 -7.21 -17.19 0.42
C GLY A 40 -7.93 -16.15 1.28
N GLN A 41 -9.12 -15.73 0.86
CA GLN A 41 -10.03 -14.95 1.70
C GLN A 41 -10.75 -15.89 2.69
N GLY A 42 -10.28 -15.91 3.94
CA GLY A 42 -11.00 -16.50 5.07
C GLY A 42 -12.15 -15.60 5.50
N ALA A 43 -13.30 -15.73 4.82
CA ALA A 43 -14.56 -15.16 5.29
C ALA A 43 -15.28 -16.19 6.17
N THR A 44 -15.27 -15.98 7.49
CA THR A 44 -16.12 -16.71 8.43
C THR A 44 -17.58 -16.34 8.18
N LEU A 45 -18.34 -17.25 7.57
CA LEU A 45 -19.79 -17.16 7.48
C LEU A 45 -20.41 -17.74 8.76
N VAL A 46 -20.98 -16.87 9.59
CA VAL A 46 -21.95 -17.23 10.64
C VAL A 46 -23.34 -17.22 10.01
N GLY A 47 -23.99 -18.38 9.97
CA GLY A 47 -25.43 -18.56 9.79
C GLY A 47 -25.78 -19.89 10.45
N GLY A 48 -26.73 -19.99 11.39
CA GLY A 48 -27.99 -19.28 11.52
C GLY A 48 -29.10 -20.32 11.38
N ASP A 49 -29.32 -21.10 12.44
CA ASP A 49 -30.26 -22.22 12.51
C ASP A 49 -31.74 -21.79 12.41
N GLY A 50 -32.54 -22.59 11.71
CA GLY A 50 -33.99 -22.42 11.58
C GLY A 50 -34.77 -23.74 11.53
N GLN A 51 -35.22 -24.16 12.72
CA GLN A 51 -36.52 -24.74 13.07
C GLN A 51 -36.96 -26.14 12.58
N GLY A 52 -37.25 -27.01 13.56
CA GLY A 52 -38.15 -28.17 13.44
C GLY A 52 -38.44 -28.76 14.81
N GLY A 53 -39.59 -28.41 15.43
CA GLY A 53 -39.99 -28.90 16.75
C GLY A 53 -40.55 -30.32 16.74
N GLN A 54 -40.72 -30.90 17.93
CA GLN A 54 -42.00 -31.41 18.48
C GLN A 54 -41.81 -32.09 19.85
N ALA A 55 -42.75 -31.77 20.75
CA ALA A 55 -43.38 -32.60 21.79
C ALA A 55 -42.67 -32.98 23.12
N SER A 56 -43.19 -32.34 24.17
CA SER A 56 -43.81 -32.95 25.38
C SER A 56 -42.97 -33.52 26.52
N GLY A 57 -43.14 -32.91 27.71
CA GLY A 57 -43.50 -33.67 28.92
C GLY A 57 -42.72 -33.41 30.21
N HIS A 58 -43.37 -32.67 31.13
CA HIS A 58 -43.32 -32.79 32.60
C HIS A 58 -42.04 -32.41 33.40
N ALA A 59 -42.22 -31.40 34.26
CA ALA A 59 -41.34 -30.98 35.35
C ALA A 59 -41.40 -31.97 36.55
N PRO A 60 -40.53 -31.88 37.60
CA PRO A 60 -40.69 -30.79 38.58
C PRO A 60 -39.41 -30.29 39.34
N THR A 61 -39.56 -29.08 39.90
CA THR A 61 -39.01 -28.49 41.15
C THR A 61 -37.51 -28.23 41.41
N LEU A 62 -37.25 -26.91 41.56
CA LEU A 62 -36.49 -26.19 42.61
C LEU A 62 -35.04 -26.58 42.95
N GLY A 63 -34.12 -25.67 42.60
CA GLY A 63 -32.80 -25.52 43.20
C GLY A 63 -32.28 -24.10 43.01
N ARG A 64 -32.45 -23.26 44.05
CA ARG A 64 -31.82 -21.94 44.19
C ARG A 64 -30.36 -22.14 44.62
N GLY A 65 -29.41 -21.59 43.86
CA GLY A 65 -27.98 -21.50 44.19
C GLY A 65 -27.23 -20.89 43.01
N SER A 66 -26.92 -19.59 43.07
CA SER A 66 -25.60 -19.04 43.39
C SER A 66 -24.75 -18.83 42.12
N ASP A 67 -24.62 -17.55 41.77
CA ASP A 67 -23.38 -16.90 41.35
C ASP A 67 -22.56 -17.59 40.27
N ARG A 68 -22.99 -17.46 39.01
CA ARG A 68 -22.08 -17.53 37.87
C ARG A 68 -21.58 -16.13 37.56
N GLN A 69 -20.52 -15.71 38.22
CA GLN A 69 -19.64 -14.67 37.69
C GLN A 69 -18.95 -15.25 36.45
N ASN A 70 -19.58 -15.08 35.30
CA ASN A 70 -18.92 -15.26 34.02
C ASN A 70 -18.04 -14.02 33.84
N GLY A 71 -16.77 -14.13 34.25
CA GLY A 71 -15.78 -13.09 34.02
C GLY A 71 -15.62 -12.89 32.53
N LEU A 72 -16.19 -11.80 32.01
CA LEU A 72 -15.85 -11.27 30.71
C LEU A 72 -14.35 -10.94 30.80
N VAL A 73 -13.53 -11.80 30.21
CA VAL A 73 -12.13 -11.48 29.97
C VAL A 73 -12.14 -10.27 29.03
N ASP A 74 -11.86 -9.08 29.57
CA ASP A 74 -11.57 -7.89 28.79
C ASP A 74 -10.32 -8.20 27.96
N THR A 75 -10.54 -8.75 26.77
CA THR A 75 -9.47 -9.00 25.81
C THR A 75 -9.10 -7.62 25.27
N PRO A 76 -7.83 -7.18 25.36
CA PRO A 76 -7.45 -5.87 24.85
C PRO A 76 -7.82 -5.83 23.36
N GLU A 77 -8.68 -4.86 23.02
CA GLU A 77 -9.13 -4.58 21.67
C GLU A 77 -7.88 -4.44 20.79
N GLN A 78 -7.71 -5.35 19.83
CA GLN A 78 -6.51 -5.41 19.01
C GLN A 78 -6.50 -4.16 18.10
N VAL A 79 -5.47 -3.34 18.24
CA VAL A 79 -5.26 -2.15 17.40
C VAL A 79 -5.18 -2.58 15.94
N THR A 80 -5.99 -1.95 15.09
CA THR A 80 -6.01 -2.26 13.65
C THR A 80 -4.70 -1.80 12.98
N PRO A 81 -4.27 -2.43 11.86
CA PRO A 81 -3.14 -1.91 11.09
C PRO A 81 -3.34 -0.44 10.68
N TYR A 82 -4.56 -0.04 10.34
CA TYR A 82 -4.94 1.35 10.06
C TYR A 82 -4.57 2.29 11.21
N GLU A 83 -4.94 1.96 12.46
CA GLU A 83 -4.58 2.74 13.63
C GLU A 83 -3.07 2.71 13.90
N ARG A 84 -2.42 1.54 13.75
CA ARG A 84 -0.98 1.37 13.93
C ARG A 84 -0.17 2.27 12.99
N PHE A 85 -0.57 2.39 11.73
CA PHE A 85 0.11 3.28 10.76
C PHE A 85 -0.15 4.77 10.99
N GLY A 86 -1.08 5.15 11.88
CA GLY A 86 -1.41 6.55 12.16
C GLY A 86 -2.73 7.03 11.58
N GLY A 87 -3.58 6.11 11.10
CA GLY A 87 -4.94 6.39 10.68
C GLY A 87 -5.05 7.34 9.49
N HIS A 88 -6.14 8.12 9.45
CA HIS A 88 -6.50 8.97 8.33
C HIS A 88 -5.39 9.92 7.90
N ASP A 89 -4.75 10.60 8.85
CA ASP A 89 -3.71 11.61 8.56
C ASP A 89 -2.50 10.99 7.85
N PHE A 90 -2.13 9.76 8.22
CA PHE A 90 -1.09 8.99 7.54
C PHE A 90 -1.46 8.70 6.09
N PHE A 91 -2.64 8.11 5.84
CA PHE A 91 -3.06 7.73 4.48
C PHE A 91 -3.33 8.94 3.60
N ALA A 92 -3.89 10.02 4.17
CA ALA A 92 -4.08 11.28 3.46
C ALA A 92 -2.74 11.88 3.01
N ALA A 93 -1.73 11.92 3.90
CA ALA A 93 -0.41 12.41 3.53
C ALA A 93 0.30 11.49 2.52
N LEU A 94 0.26 10.18 2.72
CA LEU A 94 0.85 9.18 1.82
C LEU A 94 0.30 9.33 0.40
N VAL A 95 -1.03 9.32 0.27
CA VAL A 95 -1.68 9.33 -1.05
C VAL A 95 -1.53 10.69 -1.74
N ARG A 96 -1.57 11.80 -1.00
CA ARG A 96 -1.28 13.12 -1.54
C ARG A 96 0.13 13.19 -2.14
N ASP A 97 1.15 12.76 -1.40
CA ASP A 97 2.54 12.83 -1.87
C ASP A 97 2.78 11.86 -3.04
N PHE A 98 2.11 10.70 -3.03
CA PHE A 98 2.08 9.79 -4.18
C PHE A 98 1.53 10.48 -5.44
N TYR A 99 0.40 11.18 -5.35
CA TYR A 99 -0.18 11.88 -6.52
C TYR A 99 0.60 13.12 -6.95
N VAL A 100 1.35 13.76 -6.05
CA VAL A 100 2.38 14.77 -6.44
C VAL A 100 3.44 14.13 -7.33
N GLY A 101 3.93 12.94 -6.99
CA GLY A 101 4.84 12.15 -7.83
C GLY A 101 4.24 11.78 -9.19
N VAL A 102 3.02 11.23 -9.19
CA VAL A 102 2.28 10.88 -10.42
C VAL A 102 2.08 12.09 -11.33
N ALA A 103 1.80 13.26 -10.76
CA ALA A 103 1.60 14.49 -11.55
C ALA A 103 2.88 14.94 -12.28
N ALA A 104 4.04 14.65 -11.71
CA ALA A 104 5.35 14.98 -12.27
C ALA A 104 5.93 13.89 -13.18
N ASP A 105 5.40 12.67 -13.11
CA ASP A 105 5.91 11.52 -13.84
C ASP A 105 5.42 11.48 -15.31
N PRO A 106 6.33 11.47 -16.30
CA PRO A 106 5.95 11.53 -17.72
C PRO A 106 5.33 10.23 -18.26
N VAL A 107 5.50 9.09 -17.57
CA VAL A 107 4.92 7.79 -17.94
C VAL A 107 3.51 7.66 -17.36
N LEU A 108 3.33 8.02 -16.09
CA LEU A 108 2.05 7.88 -15.40
C LEU A 108 1.08 9.01 -15.75
N ARG A 109 1.55 10.26 -15.84
CA ARG A 109 0.67 11.42 -16.04
C ARG A 109 -0.27 11.27 -17.26
N PRO A 110 0.18 10.78 -18.44
CA PRO A 110 -0.70 10.58 -19.59
C PRO A 110 -1.81 9.54 -19.38
N MET A 111 -1.67 8.63 -18.42
CA MET A 111 -2.69 7.61 -18.10
C MET A 111 -3.91 8.21 -17.40
N TYR A 112 -3.79 9.44 -16.88
CA TYR A 112 -4.88 10.17 -16.24
C TYR A 112 -5.44 11.22 -17.21
N PRO A 113 -6.59 10.97 -17.86
CA PRO A 113 -7.14 11.90 -18.86
C PRO A 113 -7.62 13.20 -18.23
N GLU A 114 -7.99 13.17 -16.95
CA GLU A 114 -8.41 14.33 -16.19
C GLU A 114 -7.20 15.21 -15.84
N GLN A 115 -7.40 16.53 -15.84
CA GLN A 115 -6.37 17.47 -15.38
C GLN A 115 -6.23 17.41 -13.86
N ASP A 116 -7.38 17.29 -13.19
CA ASP A 116 -7.48 17.17 -11.75
C ASP A 116 -7.34 15.71 -11.32
N LEU A 117 -6.36 15.44 -10.45
CA LEU A 117 -6.11 14.11 -9.88
C LEU A 117 -6.83 13.91 -8.55
N GLY A 118 -7.47 14.95 -7.98
CA GLY A 118 -8.13 14.90 -6.68
C GLY A 118 -9.15 13.76 -6.53
N PRO A 119 -10.02 13.51 -7.51
CA PRO A 119 -10.94 12.36 -7.44
C PRO A 119 -10.23 11.00 -7.48
N ALA A 120 -9.07 10.89 -8.13
CA ALA A 120 -8.27 9.66 -8.13
C ALA A 120 -7.54 9.47 -6.79
N GLU A 121 -7.02 10.57 -6.23
CA GLU A 121 -6.43 10.67 -4.90
C GLU A 121 -7.39 10.17 -3.81
N GLU A 122 -8.60 10.72 -3.78
CA GLU A 122 -9.62 10.33 -2.82
C GLU A 122 -9.94 8.83 -2.90
N ARG A 123 -10.11 8.28 -4.10
CA ARG A 123 -10.44 6.86 -4.29
C ARG A 123 -9.34 5.93 -3.81
N LEU A 124 -8.07 6.28 -4.01
CA LEU A 124 -6.96 5.48 -3.53
C LEU A 124 -6.85 5.57 -2.00
N ARG A 125 -7.02 6.77 -1.44
CA ARG A 125 -7.02 6.98 0.02
C ARG A 125 -8.10 6.16 0.71
N LEU A 126 -9.36 6.32 0.30
CA LEU A 126 -10.48 5.56 0.88
C LEU A 126 -10.27 4.05 0.75
N PHE A 127 -9.71 3.60 -0.38
CA PHE A 127 -9.39 2.19 -0.57
C PHE A 127 -8.33 1.68 0.42
N LEU A 128 -7.22 2.40 0.60
CA LEU A 128 -6.15 1.99 1.51
C LEU A 128 -6.59 2.07 2.97
N GLU A 129 -7.31 3.13 3.35
CA GLU A 129 -7.90 3.25 4.69
C GLU A 129 -8.76 2.03 5.00
N GLN A 130 -9.68 1.67 4.10
CA GLN A 130 -10.52 0.49 4.27
C GLN A 130 -9.71 -0.82 4.28
N TYR A 131 -8.73 -0.96 3.39
CA TYR A 131 -7.93 -2.18 3.26
C TYR A 131 -7.22 -2.54 4.57
N TRP A 132 -6.70 -1.52 5.27
CA TRP A 132 -5.97 -1.70 6.53
C TRP A 132 -6.85 -1.72 7.78
N GLY A 133 -8.17 -1.80 7.62
CA GLY A 133 -9.13 -1.92 8.74
C GLY A 133 -9.73 -0.61 9.23
N GLY A 134 -9.57 0.48 8.47
CA GLY A 134 -10.26 1.75 8.70
C GLY A 134 -11.72 1.75 8.19
N PRO A 135 -12.31 2.94 7.98
CA PRO A 135 -13.70 3.08 7.56
C PRO A 135 -14.05 2.37 6.24
N THR A 136 -15.29 1.89 6.11
CA THR A 136 -15.80 1.18 4.92
C THR A 136 -16.26 2.08 3.78
N THR A 137 -15.95 3.38 3.85
CA THR A 137 -16.46 4.43 2.96
C THR A 137 -16.23 4.11 1.48
N TYR A 138 -15.10 3.50 1.11
CA TYR A 138 -14.87 3.09 -0.27
C TYR A 138 -15.93 2.11 -0.76
N SER A 139 -16.21 1.05 -0.01
CA SER A 139 -17.24 0.06 -0.37
C SER A 139 -18.64 0.67 -0.34
N ASP A 140 -18.92 1.55 0.62
CA ASP A 140 -20.24 2.19 0.75
C ASP A 140 -20.56 3.07 -0.47
N GLU A 141 -19.56 3.77 -1.00
CA GLU A 141 -19.73 4.67 -2.15
C GLU A 141 -19.55 3.98 -3.51
N ARG A 142 -18.67 2.97 -3.58
CA ARG A 142 -18.20 2.40 -4.86
C ARG A 142 -18.54 0.92 -5.00
N GLY A 143 -19.04 0.26 -3.98
CA GLY A 143 -19.20 -1.19 -3.93
C GLY A 143 -17.87 -1.94 -3.98
N HIS A 144 -17.96 -3.23 -4.29
CA HIS A 144 -16.81 -4.14 -4.27
C HIS A 144 -15.62 -3.61 -5.12
N PRO A 145 -14.38 -3.60 -4.61
CA PRO A 145 -13.22 -2.99 -5.29
C PRO A 145 -12.96 -3.47 -6.70
N ARG A 146 -13.02 -4.80 -6.95
CA ARG A 146 -12.83 -5.40 -8.29
C ARG A 146 -11.66 -4.76 -9.04
N LEU A 147 -10.49 -4.67 -8.39
CA LEU A 147 -9.37 -3.85 -8.84
C LEU A 147 -8.97 -4.13 -10.29
N ARG A 148 -8.75 -5.41 -10.65
CA ARG A 148 -8.40 -5.80 -12.03
C ARG A 148 -9.42 -5.33 -13.07
N MET A 149 -10.71 -5.40 -12.77
CA MET A 149 -11.77 -4.93 -13.67
C MET A 149 -11.70 -3.41 -13.85
N ARG A 150 -11.40 -2.66 -12.79
CA ARG A 150 -11.28 -1.19 -12.83
C ARG A 150 -10.00 -0.71 -13.50
N HIS A 151 -8.95 -1.54 -13.51
CA HIS A 151 -7.67 -1.24 -14.15
C HIS A 151 -7.58 -1.74 -15.60
N ALA A 152 -8.47 -2.67 -16.02
CA ALA A 152 -8.51 -3.20 -17.39
C ALA A 152 -8.62 -2.17 -18.54
N PRO A 153 -9.25 -0.99 -18.37
CA PRO A 153 -9.28 0.03 -19.42
C PRO A 153 -7.94 0.70 -19.72
N TYR A 154 -6.94 0.56 -18.84
CA TYR A 154 -5.63 1.19 -18.97
C TYR A 154 -4.60 0.14 -19.40
N ALA A 155 -3.71 0.50 -20.33
CA ALA A 155 -2.56 -0.32 -20.67
C ALA A 155 -1.50 -0.18 -19.57
N ILE A 156 -1.40 -1.19 -18.70
CA ILE A 156 -0.47 -1.21 -17.57
C ILE A 156 0.57 -2.28 -17.86
N ASP A 157 1.73 -1.84 -18.33
CA ASP A 157 2.91 -2.66 -18.53
C ASP A 157 3.80 -2.64 -17.27
N TYR A 158 4.93 -3.34 -17.33
CA TYR A 158 5.91 -3.35 -16.24
C TYR A 158 6.55 -1.98 -16.02
N THR A 159 6.71 -1.18 -17.07
CA THR A 159 7.26 0.19 -16.97
C THR A 159 6.36 1.05 -16.11
N ALA A 160 5.07 1.12 -16.45
CA ALA A 160 4.09 1.88 -15.69
C ALA A 160 3.98 1.40 -14.23
N MET A 161 4.03 0.08 -14.02
CA MET A 161 4.04 -0.50 -12.66
C MET A 161 5.26 -0.05 -11.86
N GLN A 162 6.47 -0.05 -12.44
CA GLN A 162 7.68 0.41 -11.75
C GLN A 162 7.62 1.90 -11.42
N HIS A 163 7.21 2.75 -12.37
CA HIS A 163 7.02 4.17 -12.11
C HIS A 163 6.00 4.43 -10.99
N TRP A 164 4.93 3.65 -10.94
CA TRP A 164 3.94 3.72 -9.86
C TRP A 164 4.56 3.35 -8.51
N LEU A 165 5.37 2.28 -8.47
CA LEU A 165 6.07 1.84 -7.27
C LEU A 165 7.11 2.85 -6.80
N ASP A 166 7.84 3.49 -7.71
CA ASP A 166 8.81 4.54 -7.39
C ASP A 166 8.13 5.75 -6.73
N CYS A 167 7.00 6.20 -7.28
CA CYS A 167 6.19 7.25 -6.67
C CYS A 167 5.72 6.86 -5.25
N MET A 168 5.26 5.61 -5.09
CA MET A 168 4.76 5.12 -3.81
C MET A 168 5.87 4.93 -2.77
N ARG A 169 7.05 4.43 -3.19
CA ARG A 169 8.23 4.27 -2.34
C ARG A 169 8.69 5.62 -1.80
N SER A 170 8.79 6.62 -2.67
CA SER A 170 9.15 7.99 -2.28
C SER A 170 8.14 8.58 -1.28
N ALA A 171 6.85 8.35 -1.49
CA ALA A 171 5.81 8.80 -0.57
C ALA A 171 5.86 8.09 0.80
N LEU A 172 6.20 6.79 0.84
CA LEU A 172 6.40 6.04 2.08
C LEU A 172 7.65 6.46 2.84
N ASP A 173 8.77 6.69 2.14
CA ASP A 173 10.01 7.14 2.77
C ASP A 173 9.81 8.45 3.54
N ALA A 174 8.95 9.33 3.02
CA ALA A 174 8.59 10.59 3.67
C ALA A 174 7.73 10.41 4.94
N ARG A 175 7.25 9.20 5.26
CA ARG A 175 6.50 8.88 6.49
C ARG A 175 7.37 8.31 7.60
N GLN A 176 8.55 7.78 7.28
CA GLN A 176 9.49 7.25 8.27
C GLN A 176 8.83 6.20 9.19
N LEU A 177 8.10 5.24 8.60
CA LEU A 177 7.50 4.15 9.35
C LEU A 177 8.58 3.30 10.06
N PRO A 178 8.24 2.65 11.19
CA PRO A 178 9.05 1.58 11.74
C PRO A 178 9.38 0.53 10.66
N PRO A 179 10.58 -0.07 10.67
CA PRO A 179 11.01 -0.97 9.58
C PRO A 179 10.06 -2.14 9.30
N GLU A 180 9.43 -2.68 10.33
CA GLU A 180 8.43 -3.76 10.22
C GLU A 180 7.15 -3.29 9.52
N ASP A 181 6.68 -2.10 9.84
CA ASP A 181 5.47 -1.49 9.30
C ASP A 181 5.69 -1.05 7.85
N ASP A 182 6.87 -0.49 7.56
CA ASP A 182 7.31 -0.15 6.20
C ASP A 182 7.35 -1.40 5.31
N ALA A 183 7.97 -2.48 5.80
CA ALA A 183 8.09 -3.73 5.05
C ALA A 183 6.73 -4.39 4.80
N GLU A 184 5.81 -4.36 5.77
CA GLU A 184 4.45 -4.89 5.63
C GLU A 184 3.68 -4.12 4.55
N MET A 185 3.70 -2.79 4.63
CA MET A 185 3.02 -1.93 3.67
C MET A 185 3.61 -2.06 2.26
N TRP A 186 4.93 -2.04 2.16
CA TRP A 186 5.64 -2.18 0.89
C TRP A 186 5.38 -3.52 0.22
N THR A 187 5.35 -4.61 1.00
CA THR A 187 5.04 -5.96 0.48
C THR A 187 3.67 -5.98 -0.16
N TYR A 188 2.64 -5.45 0.53
CA TYR A 188 1.30 -5.38 -0.01
C TYR A 188 1.22 -4.54 -1.30
N LEU A 189 1.75 -3.31 -1.28
CA LEU A 189 1.67 -2.39 -2.42
C LEU A 189 2.40 -2.94 -3.65
N SER A 190 3.56 -3.57 -3.46
CA SER A 190 4.34 -4.20 -4.53
C SER A 190 3.57 -5.35 -5.19
N GLN A 191 2.97 -6.23 -4.38
CA GLN A 191 2.16 -7.33 -4.88
C GLN A 191 0.88 -6.84 -5.58
N ALA A 192 0.22 -5.83 -5.01
CA ALA A 192 -0.99 -5.24 -5.58
C ALA A 192 -0.69 -4.59 -6.94
N ALA A 193 0.40 -3.83 -7.06
CA ALA A 193 0.83 -3.21 -8.32
C ALA A 193 1.13 -4.28 -9.38
N PHE A 194 1.88 -5.33 -9.01
CA PHE A 194 2.16 -6.46 -9.90
C PHE A 194 0.89 -7.13 -10.41
N ALA A 195 -0.11 -7.32 -9.55
CA ALA A 195 -1.38 -7.93 -9.94
C ALA A 195 -2.21 -7.07 -10.93
N MET A 196 -1.91 -5.77 -11.08
CA MET A 196 -2.60 -4.87 -12.00
C MET A 196 -2.02 -4.86 -13.42
N VAL A 197 -0.79 -5.36 -13.62
CA VAL A 197 -0.17 -5.47 -14.96
C VAL A 197 -1.08 -6.28 -15.88
N ASN A 198 -1.39 -5.72 -17.05
CA ASN A 198 -2.37 -6.26 -17.98
C ASN A 198 -1.95 -6.18 -19.46
N THR A 199 -0.83 -5.54 -19.77
CA THR A 199 -0.21 -5.50 -21.09
C THR A 199 1.22 -6.07 -21.05
N GLY A 200 1.66 -6.67 -22.16
CA GLY A 200 3.01 -7.19 -22.29
C GLY A 200 4.05 -6.09 -22.45
N PHE A 201 5.33 -6.47 -22.53
CA PHE A 201 6.40 -5.54 -22.93
C PHE A 201 6.19 -5.11 -24.39
N GLU A 202 6.16 -3.80 -24.63
CA GLU A 202 6.26 -3.23 -25.98
C GLU A 202 7.72 -2.98 -26.38
#